data_AF-H0UMQ8-F1
#
_entry.id   AF-H0UMQ8-F1
#
_cell.length_a   1.000
_cell.length_b   1.000
_cell.length_c   1.000
_cell.angle_alpha   90.00
_cell.angle_beta   90.00
_cell.angle_gamma   90.00
#
_symmetry.space_group_name_H-M   'P 1'
#
loop_
_entity.id
_entity.type
_entity.pdbx_description
1 polymer ?
#
loop_
_entity_poly.entity_id
_entity_poly.type
_entity_poly.pdbx_seq_one_letter_code
_entity_poly.pdbx_strand_id
1 'polypeptide(L)'
;MRRFLAVLSATVFIVLGASSFAFGAMSKRDQGVRLGMEVRARIMSESYHSRSDLALWKRLLNDPPSKLEDRIGAGLALVDRIFPGGDPSRWEEIRGFIDDSGVPKSLAAADAVLFTSYLAVKALPGNEGMWLAYVLMEPFFRSDLARLVYGRTCPVPVAEMMKKMAEAGVEPPEGWPEPFEVVGFLPLGAPVSGSVSQEQVALYGMWRMDREGRIKMDAKDLAWDREEGAVYRISGE
;
A
#
# COMPACT_ATOMS: atom_id res chain seq x y z
N MET A 1 87.67 16.11 22.18
CA MET A 1 87.41 14.72 21.73
C MET A 1 85.94 14.40 22.05
N ARG A 2 85.09 14.15 21.03
CA ARG A 2 84.42 12.85 20.73
C ARG A 2 83.70 12.26 21.97
N ARG A 3 82.41 11.88 22.03
CA ARG A 3 81.38 11.39 21.08
C ARG A 3 80.06 11.23 21.93
N PHE A 4 78.86 11.69 21.51
CA PHE A 4 77.80 11.03 20.70
C PHE A 4 76.72 10.21 21.48
N LEU A 5 75.45 10.35 21.03
CA LEU A 5 74.21 9.52 21.24
C LEU A 5 73.49 9.61 22.62
N ALA A 6 72.14 9.59 22.78
CA ALA A 6 70.95 9.43 21.91
C ALA A 6 69.69 9.94 22.71
N VAL A 7 68.72 10.68 22.14
CA VAL A 7 67.43 10.27 21.51
C VAL A 7 66.25 9.98 22.47
N LEU A 8 65.04 10.40 22.03
CA LEU A 8 63.65 10.27 22.53
C LEU A 8 63.21 11.36 23.53
N SER A 9 62.50 12.43 23.16
CA SER A 9 61.28 12.61 22.34
C SER A 9 60.06 11.84 22.85
N ALA A 10 59.19 12.55 23.57
CA ALA A 10 57.79 12.21 23.77
C ALA A 10 56.97 13.50 23.78
N THR A 11 56.74 14.03 22.57
CA THR A 11 55.77 15.10 22.33
C THR A 11 54.37 14.52 22.55
N VAL A 12 53.72 14.97 23.61
CA VAL A 12 52.31 14.67 23.89
C VAL A 12 51.47 15.37 22.81
N PHE A 13 50.99 14.60 21.84
CA PHE A 13 49.92 15.02 20.94
C PHE A 13 48.60 15.00 21.73
N ILE A 14 48.14 16.18 22.16
CA ILE A 14 46.75 16.39 22.52
C ILE A 14 45.97 16.34 21.19
N VAL A 15 45.44 15.17 20.87
CA VAL A 15 44.43 15.01 19.83
C VAL A 15 43.18 15.73 20.33
N LEU A 16 42.98 16.95 19.84
CA LEU A 16 41.67 17.58 19.73
C LEU A 16 40.81 16.66 18.84
N GLY A 17 40.20 15.66 19.47
CA GLY A 17 39.17 14.85 18.87
C GLY A 17 38.03 15.77 18.50
N ALA A 18 37.93 16.07 17.21
CA ALA A 18 36.76 16.66 16.60
C ALA A 18 35.56 15.77 16.89
N SER A 19 34.88 16.00 18.01
CA SER A 19 33.47 15.66 18.18
C SER A 19 32.66 16.66 17.36
N SER A 20 32.91 16.68 16.05
CA SER A 20 32.00 17.28 15.09
C SER A 20 30.83 16.32 15.00
N PHE A 21 29.73 16.74 15.63
CA PHE A 21 28.41 16.16 15.50
C PHE A 21 28.18 15.63 14.08
N ALA A 22 28.19 14.31 13.93
CA ALA A 22 27.55 13.67 12.79
C ALA A 22 26.04 13.88 12.94
N PHE A 23 25.56 15.06 12.56
CA PHE A 23 24.18 15.24 12.14
C PHE A 23 24.07 14.40 10.86
N GLY A 24 23.74 13.11 11.03
CA GLY A 24 23.76 12.12 9.96
C GLY A 24 22.93 12.63 8.79
N ALA A 25 23.53 12.67 7.60
CA ALA A 25 22.80 12.98 6.38
C ALA A 25 21.67 11.94 6.25
N MET A 26 20.41 12.37 6.42
CA MET A 26 19.24 11.51 6.21
C MET A 26 19.31 10.90 4.82
N SER A 27 19.05 9.60 4.71
CA SER A 27 19.05 8.92 3.42
C SER A 27 17.98 9.52 2.50
N LYS A 28 18.13 9.35 1.17
CA LYS A 28 17.10 9.75 0.18
C LYS A 28 15.74 9.14 0.53
N ARG A 29 15.74 7.90 1.05
CA ARG A 29 14.55 7.19 1.51
C ARG A 29 13.92 7.87 2.73
N ASP A 30 14.71 8.23 3.74
CA ASP A 30 14.17 8.89 4.94
C ASP A 30 13.54 10.24 4.60
N GLN A 31 14.20 11.02 3.73
CA GLN A 31 13.66 12.29 3.24
C GLN A 31 12.36 12.08 2.46
N GLY A 32 12.33 11.05 1.62
CA GLY A 32 11.16 10.64 0.85
C GLY A 32 9.99 10.21 1.72
N VAL A 33 10.21 9.30 2.67
CA VAL A 33 9.20 8.86 3.64
C VAL A 33 8.65 10.04 4.42
N ARG A 34 9.51 10.95 4.89
CA ARG A 34 9.07 12.17 5.55
C ARG A 34 8.18 13.01 4.66
N LEU A 35 8.56 13.24 3.40
CA LEU A 35 7.72 13.94 2.42
C LEU A 35 6.37 13.25 2.22
N GLY A 36 6.34 11.93 2.07
CA GLY A 36 5.09 11.17 1.95
C GLY A 36 4.17 11.35 3.15
N MET A 37 4.73 11.36 4.36
CA MET A 37 3.98 11.62 5.60
C MET A 37 3.50 13.07 5.71
N GLU A 38 4.30 14.05 5.30
CA GLU A 38 3.90 15.47 5.24
C GLU A 38 2.74 15.69 4.27
N VAL A 39 2.81 15.08 3.07
CA VAL A 39 1.75 15.12 2.05
C VAL A 39 0.48 14.46 2.59
N ARG A 40 0.60 13.29 3.23
CA ARG A 40 -0.52 12.62 3.90
C ARG A 40 -1.18 13.56 4.91
N ALA A 41 -0.40 14.19 5.79
CA ALA A 41 -0.92 15.09 6.81
C ALA A 41 -1.61 16.32 6.21
N ARG A 42 -1.03 16.92 5.16
CA ARG A 42 -1.62 18.06 4.43
C ARG A 42 -2.99 17.69 3.87
N ILE A 43 -3.09 16.61 3.10
CA ILE A 43 -4.36 16.15 2.50
C ILE A 43 -5.40 15.84 3.58
N MET A 44 -5.01 15.10 4.62
CA MET A 44 -5.91 14.76 5.73
C MET A 44 -6.41 15.99 6.51
N SER A 45 -5.67 17.10 6.51
CA SER A 45 -6.10 18.35 7.16
C SER A 45 -7.07 19.18 6.33
N GLU A 46 -7.04 19.05 5.00
CA GLU A 46 -7.80 19.87 4.06
C GLU A 46 -9.08 19.18 3.55
N SER A 47 -9.09 17.85 3.49
CA SER A 47 -10.22 17.09 2.94
C SER A 47 -11.39 16.96 3.93
N TYR A 48 -12.61 16.90 3.41
CA TYR A 48 -13.78 16.50 4.20
C TYR A 48 -13.88 14.97 4.28
N HIS A 49 -14.07 14.45 5.50
CA HIS A 49 -14.10 13.01 5.76
C HIS A 49 -15.51 12.61 6.19
N SER A 50 -16.13 11.69 5.44
CA SER A 50 -17.40 11.11 5.83
C SER A 50 -17.25 10.21 7.06
N ARG A 51 -18.34 10.03 7.81
CA ARG A 51 -18.39 9.11 8.96
C ARG A 51 -18.70 7.65 8.59
N SER A 52 -19.04 7.35 7.34
CA SER A 52 -19.32 5.98 6.85
C SER A 52 -18.19 5.47 5.97
N ASP A 53 -17.81 4.20 6.15
CA ASP A 53 -16.81 3.52 5.33
C ASP A 53 -17.28 3.43 3.87
N LEU A 54 -18.58 3.15 3.64
CA LEU A 54 -19.17 3.13 2.30
C LEU A 54 -19.06 4.48 1.60
N ALA A 55 -19.36 5.56 2.31
CA ALA A 55 -19.29 6.90 1.73
C ALA A 55 -17.85 7.31 1.38
N LEU A 56 -16.87 6.91 2.18
CA LEU A 56 -15.45 7.13 1.89
C LEU A 56 -14.99 6.28 0.69
N TRP A 57 -15.35 5.01 0.66
CA TRP A 57 -15.02 4.13 -0.46
C TRP A 57 -15.65 4.60 -1.77
N LYS A 58 -16.95 4.93 -1.80
CA LYS A 58 -17.60 5.52 -2.98
C LYS A 58 -16.94 6.83 -3.41
N ARG A 59 -16.57 7.70 -2.47
CA ARG A 59 -15.84 8.92 -2.78
C ARG A 59 -14.49 8.61 -3.44
N LEU A 60 -13.72 7.65 -2.94
CA LEU A 60 -12.48 7.18 -3.59
C LEU A 60 -12.75 6.74 -5.03
N LEU A 61 -13.87 6.06 -5.28
CA LEU A 61 -14.32 5.63 -6.62
C LEU A 61 -14.89 6.75 -7.50
N ASN A 62 -14.87 8.00 -7.04
CA ASN A 62 -15.44 9.16 -7.72
C ASN A 62 -16.98 9.18 -7.77
N ASP A 63 -17.64 8.60 -6.77
CA ASP A 63 -19.09 8.60 -6.61
C ASP A 63 -19.50 9.28 -5.29
N PRO A 64 -20.06 10.51 -5.30
CA PRO A 64 -20.26 11.35 -6.47
C PRO A 64 -18.94 11.99 -6.97
N PRO A 65 -18.91 12.51 -8.21
CA PRO A 65 -17.72 13.14 -8.78
C PRO A 65 -17.10 14.19 -7.87
N SER A 66 -15.77 14.18 -7.77
CA SER A 66 -15.00 15.07 -6.90
C SER A 66 -13.59 15.32 -7.43
N LYS A 67 -12.89 16.27 -6.83
CA LYS A 67 -11.49 16.55 -7.16
C LYS A 67 -10.61 15.37 -6.73
N LEU A 68 -9.48 15.17 -7.41
CA LEU A 68 -8.60 14.04 -7.15
C LEU A 68 -8.07 14.04 -5.71
N GLU A 69 -7.78 15.21 -5.16
CA GLU A 69 -7.32 15.38 -3.78
C GLU A 69 -8.37 14.89 -2.76
N ASP A 70 -9.66 15.19 -2.97
CA ASP A 70 -10.74 14.71 -2.11
C ASP A 70 -10.87 13.18 -2.14
N ARG A 71 -10.62 12.57 -3.30
CA ARG A 71 -10.62 11.11 -3.47
C ARG A 71 -9.44 10.47 -2.76
N ILE A 72 -8.25 11.07 -2.87
CA ILE A 72 -7.05 10.63 -2.14
C ILE A 72 -7.31 10.72 -0.64
N GLY A 73 -7.82 11.87 -0.15
CA GLY A 73 -8.18 12.06 1.25
C GLY A 73 -9.20 11.04 1.75
N ALA A 74 -10.22 10.72 0.96
CA ALA A 74 -11.19 9.69 1.31
C ALA A 74 -10.56 8.29 1.44
N GLY A 75 -9.63 7.94 0.56
CA GLY A 75 -8.89 6.69 0.65
C GLY A 75 -7.96 6.62 1.87
N LEU A 76 -7.24 7.70 2.17
CA LEU A 76 -6.42 7.81 3.38
C LEU A 76 -7.26 7.67 4.66
N ALA A 77 -8.43 8.31 4.69
CA ALA A 77 -9.40 8.17 5.78
C ALA A 77 -9.91 6.75 5.93
N LEU A 78 -10.11 6.05 4.81
CA LEU A 78 -10.55 4.67 4.78
C LEU A 78 -9.46 3.73 5.32
N VAL A 79 -8.18 4.01 5.01
CA VAL A 79 -7.04 3.29 5.61
C VAL A 79 -7.08 3.39 7.14
N ASP A 80 -7.23 4.61 7.69
CA ASP A 80 -7.22 4.85 9.14
C ASP A 80 -8.37 4.15 9.88
N ARG A 81 -9.47 3.89 9.18
CA ARG A 81 -10.70 3.32 9.76
C ARG A 81 -10.80 1.81 9.62
N ILE A 82 -10.48 1.29 8.43
CA ILE A 82 -10.69 -0.14 8.14
C ILE A 82 -9.55 -0.98 8.69
N PHE A 83 -8.31 -0.50 8.61
CA PHE A 83 -7.18 -1.28 9.09
C PHE A 83 -7.10 -1.21 10.62
N PRO A 84 -6.81 -2.33 11.30
CA PRO A 84 -6.65 -2.34 12.75
C PRO A 84 -5.59 -1.35 13.24
N GLY A 85 -6.01 -0.28 13.92
CA GLY A 85 -5.12 0.80 14.35
C GLY A 85 -4.60 1.69 13.22
N GLY A 86 -5.23 1.64 12.04
CA GLY A 86 -4.79 2.36 10.84
C GLY A 86 -3.52 1.79 10.22
N ASP A 87 -3.17 0.53 10.52
CA ASP A 87 -1.92 -0.11 10.06
C ASP A 87 -2.15 -1.07 8.88
N PRO A 88 -1.70 -0.72 7.66
CA PRO A 88 -1.86 -1.56 6.48
C PRO A 88 -1.22 -2.94 6.56
N SER A 89 -0.21 -3.14 7.44
CA SER A 89 0.44 -4.44 7.62
C SER A 89 -0.46 -5.50 8.25
N ARG A 90 -1.62 -5.09 8.77
CA ARG A 90 -2.62 -5.96 9.40
C ARG A 90 -3.80 -6.28 8.47
N TRP A 91 -3.59 -6.21 7.15
CA TRP A 91 -4.64 -6.44 6.15
C TRP A 91 -5.38 -7.77 6.32
N GLU A 92 -4.67 -8.84 6.67
CA GLU A 92 -5.22 -10.19 6.87
C GLU A 92 -6.21 -10.33 8.03
N GLU A 93 -6.22 -9.36 8.96
CA GLU A 93 -7.16 -9.33 10.09
C GLU A 93 -8.53 -8.73 9.71
N ILE A 94 -8.62 -8.08 8.54
CA ILE A 94 -9.84 -7.43 8.09
C ILE A 94 -10.90 -8.46 7.75
N ARG A 95 -12.13 -8.22 8.23
CA ARG A 95 -13.27 -9.13 8.06
C ARG A 95 -14.58 -8.36 7.89
N GLY A 96 -15.55 -9.04 7.29
CA GLY A 96 -16.89 -8.55 7.05
C GLY A 96 -17.01 -7.74 5.76
N PHE A 97 -18.10 -6.98 5.67
CA PHE A 97 -18.45 -6.18 4.50
C PHE A 97 -18.50 -4.70 4.87
N ILE A 98 -18.39 -3.82 3.88
CA ILE A 98 -18.60 -2.38 4.07
C ILE A 98 -20.09 -2.12 4.25
N ASP A 99 -20.48 -1.68 5.46
CA ASP A 99 -21.86 -1.39 5.81
C ASP A 99 -22.82 -2.48 5.25
N ASP A 100 -23.97 -2.11 4.69
CA ASP A 100 -24.91 -3.05 4.03
C ASP A 100 -24.68 -3.21 2.52
N SER A 101 -23.51 -2.82 2.00
CA SER A 101 -23.26 -2.75 0.55
C SER A 101 -22.99 -4.10 -0.12
N GLY A 102 -22.69 -5.13 0.67
CA GLY A 102 -22.23 -6.42 0.15
C GLY A 102 -20.82 -6.39 -0.44
N VAL A 103 -20.05 -5.30 -0.29
CA VAL A 103 -18.65 -5.22 -0.73
C VAL A 103 -17.73 -5.83 0.33
N PRO A 104 -16.91 -6.85 0.01
CA PRO A 104 -15.95 -7.42 0.96
C PRO A 104 -14.98 -6.36 1.47
N LYS A 105 -14.88 -6.22 2.81
CA LYS A 105 -14.07 -5.16 3.42
C LYS A 105 -12.58 -5.33 3.13
N SER A 106 -12.10 -6.55 2.96
CA SER A 106 -10.70 -6.84 2.60
C SER A 106 -10.31 -6.26 1.22
N LEU A 107 -11.19 -6.37 0.22
CA LEU A 107 -10.96 -5.83 -1.12
C LEU A 107 -11.05 -4.31 -1.13
N ALA A 108 -12.02 -3.74 -0.43
CA ALA A 108 -12.13 -2.29 -0.30
C ALA A 108 -10.97 -1.67 0.51
N ALA A 109 -10.40 -2.42 1.46
CA ALA A 109 -9.16 -2.03 2.14
C ALA A 109 -7.96 -2.01 1.19
N ALA A 110 -7.89 -3.00 0.28
CA ALA A 110 -6.87 -3.00 -0.76
C ALA A 110 -7.05 -1.83 -1.73
N ASP A 111 -8.29 -1.43 -2.06
CA ASP A 111 -8.54 -0.19 -2.81
C ASP A 111 -8.04 1.06 -2.07
N ALA A 112 -8.32 1.15 -0.77
CA ALA A 112 -7.90 2.27 0.07
C ALA A 112 -6.38 2.48 0.07
N VAL A 113 -5.61 1.41 -0.15
CA VAL A 113 -4.15 1.49 -0.31
C VAL A 113 -3.78 1.67 -1.78
N LEU A 114 -4.07 0.68 -2.62
CA LEU A 114 -3.54 0.57 -3.97
C LEU A 114 -4.13 1.62 -4.92
N PHE A 115 -5.43 1.87 -4.83
CA PHE A 115 -6.08 2.86 -5.70
C PHE A 115 -5.74 4.28 -5.26
N THR A 116 -5.68 4.53 -3.94
CA THR A 116 -5.20 5.80 -3.41
C THR A 116 -3.75 6.09 -3.81
N SER A 117 -2.87 5.11 -3.73
CA SER A 117 -1.49 5.21 -4.23
C SER A 117 -1.43 5.54 -5.72
N TYR A 118 -2.24 4.85 -6.54
CA TYR A 118 -2.32 5.12 -7.98
C TYR A 118 -2.78 6.55 -8.27
N LEU A 119 -3.84 7.01 -7.58
CA LEU A 119 -4.33 8.38 -7.73
C LEU A 119 -3.30 9.40 -7.27
N ALA A 120 -2.58 9.15 -6.18
CA ALA A 120 -1.52 10.02 -5.68
C ALA A 120 -0.40 10.21 -6.72
N VAL A 121 0.11 9.12 -7.31
CA VAL A 121 1.16 9.15 -8.34
C VAL A 121 0.70 9.84 -9.64
N LYS A 122 -0.61 9.85 -9.91
CA LYS A 122 -1.19 10.51 -11.08
C LYS A 122 -1.44 12.00 -10.86
N ALA A 123 -1.88 12.38 -9.66
CA ALA A 123 -2.43 13.71 -9.40
C ALA A 123 -1.43 14.67 -8.75
N LEU A 124 -0.58 14.17 -7.86
CA LEU A 124 0.26 15.03 -7.03
C LEU A 124 1.54 15.46 -7.76
N PRO A 125 2.01 16.70 -7.55
CA PRO A 125 3.15 17.25 -8.26
C PRO A 125 4.47 16.61 -7.85
N GLY A 126 5.41 16.58 -8.80
CA GLY A 126 6.77 16.07 -8.58
C GLY A 126 6.78 14.66 -8.01
N ASN A 127 7.52 14.46 -6.92
CA ASN A 127 7.65 13.16 -6.26
C ASN A 127 6.69 12.99 -5.06
N GLU A 128 5.83 13.96 -4.75
CA GLU A 128 4.91 13.88 -3.61
C GLU A 128 4.03 12.63 -3.68
N GLY A 129 3.44 12.38 -4.85
CA GLY A 129 2.57 11.23 -5.09
C GLY A 129 3.26 9.89 -4.95
N MET A 130 4.52 9.80 -5.41
CA MET A 130 5.31 8.57 -5.32
C MET A 130 5.67 8.24 -3.88
N TRP A 131 6.04 9.24 -3.09
CA TRP A 131 6.36 9.02 -1.69
C TRP A 131 5.13 8.79 -0.81
N LEU A 132 3.99 9.41 -1.14
CA LEU A 132 2.72 9.04 -0.50
C LEU A 132 2.34 7.59 -0.81
N ALA A 133 2.41 7.19 -2.08
CA ALA A 133 2.16 5.81 -2.50
C ALA A 133 3.09 4.83 -1.77
N TYR A 134 4.37 5.14 -1.69
CA TYR A 134 5.35 4.37 -0.94
C TYR A 134 4.95 4.18 0.53
N VAL A 135 4.58 5.26 1.22
CA VAL A 135 4.17 5.24 2.63
C VAL A 135 2.95 4.36 2.89
N LEU A 136 2.02 4.25 1.93
CA LEU A 136 0.85 3.39 2.05
C LEU A 136 1.17 1.93 1.72
N MET A 137 1.94 1.70 0.67
CA MET A 137 2.20 0.37 0.13
C MET A 137 3.22 -0.39 0.95
N GLU A 138 4.23 0.28 1.50
CA GLU A 138 5.29 -0.34 2.32
C GLU A 138 4.73 -1.17 3.48
N PRO A 139 3.90 -0.62 4.39
CA PRO A 139 3.30 -1.44 5.45
C PRO A 139 2.34 -2.47 4.88
N PHE A 140 1.58 -2.16 3.82
CA PHE A 140 0.61 -3.10 3.23
C PHE A 140 1.29 -4.40 2.76
N PHE A 141 2.43 -4.29 2.07
CA PHE A 141 3.19 -5.44 1.61
C PHE A 141 4.01 -6.15 2.70
N ARG A 142 4.02 -5.64 3.95
CA ARG A 142 4.50 -6.40 5.11
C ARG A 142 3.47 -7.43 5.60
N SER A 143 2.20 -7.34 5.21
CA SER A 143 1.26 -8.46 5.41
C SER A 143 1.63 -9.59 4.45
N ASP A 144 1.85 -10.78 5.01
CA ASP A 144 2.20 -11.97 4.22
C ASP A 144 1.11 -12.31 3.21
N LEU A 145 -0.16 -12.22 3.62
CA LEU A 145 -1.27 -12.51 2.72
C LEU A 145 -1.43 -11.42 1.66
N ALA A 146 -1.33 -10.13 2.02
CA ALA A 146 -1.40 -9.06 1.02
C ALA A 146 -0.28 -9.17 -0.03
N ARG A 147 0.93 -9.51 0.42
CA ARG A 147 2.08 -9.79 -0.45
C ARG A 147 1.85 -11.01 -1.35
N LEU A 148 1.26 -12.07 -0.84
CA LEU A 148 0.89 -13.23 -1.65
C LEU A 148 -0.18 -12.88 -2.69
N VAL A 149 -1.20 -12.12 -2.30
CA VAL A 149 -2.38 -11.79 -3.12
C VAL A 149 -2.07 -10.77 -4.20
N TYR A 150 -1.45 -9.66 -3.81
CA TYR A 150 -1.28 -8.46 -4.64
C TYR A 150 0.16 -8.26 -5.09
N GLY A 151 1.12 -8.88 -4.42
CA GLY A 151 2.51 -8.82 -4.84
C GLY A 151 2.74 -9.68 -6.06
N ARG A 152 2.34 -10.97 -6.03
CA ARG A 152 2.56 -11.91 -7.15
C ARG A 152 1.65 -11.69 -8.35
N THR A 153 0.52 -11.04 -8.15
CA THR A 153 -0.39 -10.69 -9.23
C THR A 153 -0.96 -9.33 -8.89
N CYS A 154 -0.80 -8.34 -9.75
CA CYS A 154 -1.30 -6.99 -9.51
C CYS A 154 -2.16 -6.49 -10.68
N PRO A 155 -3.10 -5.56 -10.45
CA PRO A 155 -3.89 -4.97 -11.52
C PRO A 155 -3.04 -4.01 -12.37
N VAL A 156 -3.42 -3.83 -13.64
CA VAL A 156 -2.68 -3.02 -14.62
C VAL A 156 -2.26 -1.63 -14.07
N PRO A 157 -3.15 -0.86 -13.42
CA PRO A 157 -2.77 0.47 -12.93
C PRO A 157 -1.67 0.43 -11.85
N VAL A 158 -1.59 -0.65 -11.08
CA VAL A 158 -0.54 -0.83 -10.05
C VAL A 158 0.81 -1.10 -10.70
N ALA A 159 0.85 -1.98 -11.71
CA ALA A 159 2.07 -2.24 -12.48
C ALA A 159 2.62 -0.97 -13.14
N GLU A 160 1.74 -0.17 -13.77
CA GLU A 160 2.12 1.12 -14.37
C GLU A 160 2.66 2.11 -13.35
N MET A 161 1.98 2.24 -12.21
CA MET A 161 2.40 3.09 -11.10
C MET A 161 3.80 2.69 -10.59
N MET A 162 4.02 1.40 -10.37
CA MET A 162 5.30 0.90 -9.87
C MET A 162 6.44 1.19 -10.85
N LYS A 163 6.22 0.95 -12.15
CA LYS A 163 7.21 1.28 -13.18
C LYS A 163 7.59 2.77 -13.12
N LYS A 164 6.59 3.65 -13.01
CA LYS A 164 6.81 5.09 -12.91
C LYS A 164 7.56 5.48 -11.63
N MET A 165 7.28 4.83 -10.50
CA MET A 165 8.02 5.03 -9.25
C MET A 165 9.49 4.60 -9.36
N ALA A 166 9.74 3.43 -9.96
CA ALA A 166 11.09 2.91 -10.18
C ALA A 166 11.91 3.83 -11.11
N GLU A 167 11.32 4.32 -12.20
CA GLU A 167 11.94 5.29 -13.11
C GLU A 167 12.32 6.62 -12.41
N ALA A 168 11.58 7.01 -11.38
CA ALA A 168 11.88 8.18 -10.55
C ALA A 168 12.87 7.88 -9.40
N GLY A 169 13.37 6.65 -9.29
CA GLY A 169 14.26 6.20 -8.23
C GLY A 169 13.59 6.20 -6.85
N VAL A 170 12.28 5.97 -6.81
CA VAL A 170 11.52 5.58 -5.62
C VAL A 170 11.35 4.07 -5.74
N GLU A 171 12.34 3.33 -5.26
CA GLU A 171 12.30 1.88 -5.33
C GLU A 171 11.14 1.35 -4.49
N PRO A 172 10.43 0.31 -4.96
CA PRO A 172 9.40 -0.32 -4.17
C PRO A 172 9.97 -0.84 -2.84
N PRO A 173 9.14 -0.95 -1.81
CA PRO A 173 9.46 -1.62 -0.53
C PRO A 173 10.29 -2.90 -0.68
N GLU A 174 11.22 -3.14 0.26
CA GLU A 174 11.92 -4.44 0.33
C GLU A 174 10.90 -5.59 0.40
N GLY A 175 11.12 -6.65 -0.38
CA GLY A 175 10.20 -7.78 -0.45
C GLY A 175 9.09 -7.65 -1.48
N TRP A 176 9.15 -6.64 -2.36
CA TRP A 176 8.33 -6.59 -3.56
C TRP A 176 8.61 -7.83 -4.43
N PRO A 177 7.63 -8.73 -4.65
CA PRO A 177 7.92 -9.98 -5.33
C PRO A 177 8.05 -9.75 -6.83
N GLU A 178 9.26 -9.98 -7.33
CA GLU A 178 9.51 -10.37 -8.71
C GLU A 178 9.62 -11.90 -8.75
N PRO A 179 8.99 -12.60 -9.72
CA PRO A 179 8.11 -12.11 -10.77
C PRO A 179 6.65 -11.94 -10.30
N PHE A 180 5.90 -11.08 -11.00
CA PHE A 180 4.46 -10.96 -10.83
C PHE A 180 3.70 -10.96 -12.15
N GLU A 181 2.45 -11.42 -12.11
CA GLU A 181 1.50 -11.38 -13.22
C GLU A 181 0.68 -10.09 -13.18
N VAL A 182 0.31 -9.56 -14.35
CA VAL A 182 -0.55 -8.37 -14.44
C VAL A 182 -1.94 -8.80 -14.86
N VAL A 183 -2.91 -8.73 -13.93
CA VAL A 183 -4.29 -9.20 -14.14
C VAL A 183 -5.29 -8.24 -13.50
N GLY A 184 -6.30 -7.86 -14.29
CA GLY A 184 -7.42 -7.05 -13.81
C GLY A 184 -7.12 -5.56 -13.70
N PHE A 185 -8.06 -4.84 -13.08
CA PHE A 185 -8.06 -3.38 -12.99
C PHE A 185 -8.35 -2.90 -11.55
N LEU A 186 -8.24 -1.60 -11.33
CA LEU A 186 -8.74 -0.94 -10.11
C LEU A 186 -10.07 -0.23 -10.43
N PRO A 187 -11.02 -0.17 -9.48
CA PRO A 187 -10.97 -0.74 -8.12
C PRO A 187 -11.20 -2.26 -8.09
N LEU A 188 -10.84 -2.88 -6.96
CA LEU A 188 -10.93 -4.30 -6.66
C LEU A 188 -12.23 -4.66 -5.95
N GLY A 189 -12.72 -3.78 -5.08
CA GLY A 189 -13.94 -4.00 -4.33
C GLY A 189 -15.16 -3.97 -5.24
N ALA A 190 -16.01 -5.00 -5.14
CA ALA A 190 -17.31 -5.03 -5.79
C ALA A 190 -18.34 -5.65 -4.86
N PRO A 191 -19.61 -5.21 -4.90
CA PRO A 191 -20.69 -5.91 -4.22
C PRO A 191 -20.79 -7.35 -4.71
N VAL A 192 -21.10 -8.28 -3.81
CA VAL A 192 -21.40 -9.66 -4.22
C VAL A 192 -22.63 -9.64 -5.16
N SER A 193 -22.44 -10.07 -6.40
CA SER A 193 -23.48 -10.09 -7.43
C SER A 193 -23.50 -11.42 -8.16
N GLY A 194 -24.66 -12.09 -8.18
CA GLY A 194 -24.80 -13.38 -8.88
C GLY A 194 -24.17 -14.56 -8.15
N SER A 195 -24.08 -15.68 -8.87
CA SER A 195 -23.55 -16.95 -8.37
C SER A 195 -22.76 -17.68 -9.45
N VAL A 196 -21.77 -18.47 -9.06
CA VAL A 196 -20.96 -19.35 -9.91
C VAL A 196 -20.83 -20.74 -9.30
N SER A 197 -20.68 -21.78 -10.12
CA SER A 197 -20.43 -23.15 -9.65
C SER A 197 -18.98 -23.34 -9.18
N GLN A 198 -18.73 -24.40 -8.40
CA GLN A 198 -17.37 -24.80 -8.02
C GLN A 198 -16.48 -25.07 -9.23
N GLU A 199 -17.05 -25.63 -10.29
CA GLU A 199 -16.36 -25.92 -11.55
C GLU A 199 -15.96 -24.63 -12.27
N GLN A 200 -16.85 -23.63 -12.32
CA GLN A 200 -16.54 -22.32 -12.91
C GLN A 200 -15.41 -21.63 -12.14
N VAL A 201 -15.45 -21.66 -10.81
CA VAL A 201 -14.36 -21.11 -9.97
C VAL A 201 -13.01 -21.72 -10.35
N ALA A 202 -12.95 -23.04 -10.53
CA ALA A 202 -11.73 -23.74 -10.93
C ALA A 202 -11.33 -23.43 -12.39
N LEU A 203 -12.29 -23.46 -13.31
CA LEU A 203 -12.06 -23.24 -14.74
C LEU A 203 -11.50 -21.86 -15.05
N TYR A 204 -12.02 -20.83 -14.37
CA TYR A 204 -11.63 -19.42 -14.56
C TYR A 204 -10.56 -18.96 -13.56
N GLY A 205 -10.02 -19.85 -12.71
CA GLY A 205 -8.97 -19.50 -11.75
C GLY A 205 -9.38 -18.42 -10.73
N MET A 206 -10.67 -18.35 -10.39
CA MET A 206 -11.19 -17.35 -9.45
C MET A 206 -10.66 -17.59 -8.03
N TRP A 207 -10.40 -16.51 -7.31
CA TRP A 207 -9.90 -16.58 -5.95
C TRP A 207 -11.04 -16.87 -4.97
N ARG A 208 -10.81 -17.76 -4.02
CA ARG A 208 -11.83 -18.15 -3.04
C ARG A 208 -11.82 -17.23 -1.83
N MET A 209 -13.00 -16.92 -1.31
CA MET A 209 -13.19 -16.12 -0.11
C MET A 209 -14.20 -16.77 0.84
N ASP A 210 -13.99 -16.61 2.14
CA ASP A 210 -14.93 -17.06 3.16
C ASP A 210 -16.14 -16.11 3.30
N ARG A 211 -17.15 -16.55 4.05
CA ARG A 211 -18.36 -15.75 4.34
C ARG A 211 -18.11 -14.38 4.98
N GLU A 212 -16.92 -14.14 5.51
CA GLU A 212 -16.51 -12.84 6.06
C GLU A 212 -15.77 -11.99 5.03
N GLY A 213 -15.80 -12.38 3.74
CA GLY A 213 -15.12 -11.66 2.68
C GLY A 213 -13.60 -11.69 2.82
N ARG A 214 -13.01 -12.73 3.41
CA ARG A 214 -11.54 -12.90 3.46
C ARG A 214 -11.07 -13.90 2.42
N ILE A 215 -9.97 -13.59 1.76
CA ILE A 215 -9.33 -14.52 0.83
C ILE A 215 -8.84 -15.76 1.59
N LYS A 216 -9.33 -16.93 1.18
CA LYS A 216 -8.95 -18.24 1.72
C LYS A 216 -9.05 -19.30 0.63
N MET A 217 -7.95 -19.97 0.35
CA MET A 217 -7.82 -20.91 -0.79
C MET A 217 -8.78 -22.10 -0.71
N ASP A 218 -9.22 -22.49 0.49
CA ASP A 218 -10.13 -23.61 0.75
C ASP A 218 -11.60 -23.17 0.97
N ALA A 219 -11.90 -21.88 0.86
CA ALA A 219 -13.23 -21.38 1.11
C ALA A 219 -14.25 -21.78 0.02
N LYS A 220 -15.52 -21.85 0.44
CA LYS A 220 -16.64 -22.32 -0.38
C LYS A 220 -17.80 -21.34 -0.46
N ASP A 221 -17.65 -20.15 0.11
CA ASP A 221 -18.75 -19.19 0.23
C ASP A 221 -18.80 -18.23 -0.96
N LEU A 222 -17.66 -17.61 -1.29
CA LEU A 222 -17.54 -16.54 -2.25
C LEU A 222 -16.36 -16.78 -3.20
N ALA A 223 -16.48 -16.27 -4.42
CA ALA A 223 -15.44 -16.24 -5.43
C ALA A 223 -15.19 -14.81 -5.88
N TRP A 224 -13.91 -14.46 -6.03
CA TRP A 224 -13.46 -13.19 -6.57
C TRP A 224 -12.80 -13.44 -7.92
N ASP A 225 -13.46 -12.97 -8.97
CA ASP A 225 -12.91 -12.89 -10.30
C ASP A 225 -12.08 -11.62 -10.41
N ARG A 226 -10.77 -11.82 -10.50
CA ARG A 226 -9.80 -10.73 -10.55
C ARG A 226 -9.74 -10.07 -11.91
N GLU A 227 -9.99 -10.83 -12.97
CA GLU A 227 -9.92 -10.35 -14.34
C GLU A 227 -11.11 -9.42 -14.61
N GLU A 228 -12.30 -9.86 -14.20
CA GLU A 228 -13.54 -9.10 -14.36
C GLU A 228 -13.80 -8.09 -13.22
N GLY A 229 -13.05 -8.17 -12.12
CA GLY A 229 -13.24 -7.31 -10.95
C GLY A 229 -14.58 -7.54 -10.24
N ALA A 230 -15.06 -8.79 -10.24
CA ALA A 230 -16.40 -9.16 -9.76
C ALA A 230 -16.34 -10.16 -8.60
N VAL A 231 -17.33 -10.10 -7.71
CA VAL A 231 -17.46 -11.03 -6.59
C VAL A 231 -18.78 -11.78 -6.70
N TYR A 232 -18.72 -13.10 -6.60
CA TYR A 232 -19.85 -14.01 -6.77
C TYR A 232 -20.06 -14.87 -5.53
N ARG A 233 -21.29 -15.34 -5.31
CA ARG A 233 -21.52 -16.47 -4.40
C ARG A 233 -21.12 -17.76 -5.08
N ILE A 234 -20.51 -18.68 -4.35
CA ILE A 234 -20.30 -20.03 -4.87
C ILE A 234 -21.54 -20.85 -4.55
N SER A 235 -22.25 -21.30 -5.59
CA SER A 235 -23.33 -22.27 -5.42
C SER A 235 -22.71 -23.66 -5.15
N GLY A 236 -23.19 -24.32 -4.10
CA GLY A 236 -22.94 -25.74 -3.90
C GLY A 236 -23.63 -26.57 -4.98
N GLU A 237 -23.05 -27.71 -5.32
CA GLU A 237 -23.81 -28.83 -5.90
C GLU A 237 -24.77 -29.42 -4.86
#